data_AF-A0A936NCA3-F1
#
_entry.id   AF-A0A936NCA3-F1
#
_cell.length_a   1.000
_cell.length_b   1.000
_cell.length_c   1.000
_cell.angle_alpha   90.00
_cell.angle_beta   90.00
_cell.angle_gamma   90.00
#
_symmetry.space_group_name_H-M   'P 1'
#
loop_
_entity.id
_entity.type
_entity.pdbx_description
1 polymer ?
#
loop_
_entity_poly.entity_id
_entity_poly.type
_entity_poly.pdbx_seq_one_letter_code
_entity_poly.pdbx_strand_id
1 'polypeptide(L)'
;MALPGTASGRDRALLWVGAALMIVAVVMVIVAYFIGHSTTNPLQQRDAIVSALIGLTLAVVGAALFVRYSLAQFLRFWMARLSFDSATATDRLVDALRERD
;
A
#
# COMPACT_ATOMS: atom_id res chain seq x y z
N MET A 1 3.63 -29.92 -5.15
CA MET A 1 3.07 -29.59 -3.83
C MET A 1 2.66 -28.13 -3.84
N ALA A 2 1.36 -27.84 -3.99
CA ALA A 2 0.86 -26.47 -4.02
C ALA A 2 0.80 -25.94 -2.58
N LEU A 3 1.60 -24.93 -2.26
CA LEU A 3 1.59 -24.30 -0.94
C LEU A 3 0.27 -23.52 -0.79
N PRO A 4 -0.56 -23.80 0.24
CA PRO A 4 -1.76 -23.02 0.53
C PRO A 4 -1.36 -21.56 0.79
N GLY A 5 -1.74 -20.66 -0.11
CA GLY A 5 -1.27 -19.28 -0.08
C GLY A 5 -2.24 -18.31 -0.75
N THR A 6 -3.49 -18.28 -0.31
CA THR A 6 -4.50 -17.30 -0.77
C THR A 6 -4.26 -15.88 -0.23
N ALA A 7 -3.21 -15.66 0.56
CA ALA A 7 -2.87 -14.37 1.16
C ALA A 7 -2.42 -13.32 0.12
N SER A 8 -1.81 -13.71 -1.01
CA SER A 8 -1.31 -12.73 -1.99
C SER A 8 -2.43 -11.95 -2.69
N GLY A 9 -3.57 -12.61 -2.98
CA GLY A 9 -4.70 -11.98 -3.65
C GLY A 9 -5.38 -10.92 -2.79
N ARG A 10 -5.58 -11.21 -1.49
CA ARG A 10 -6.17 -10.26 -0.54
C ARG A 10 -5.24 -9.06 -0.30
N ASP A 11 -3.94 -9.29 -0.14
CA ASP A 11 -2.97 -8.20 0.04
C ASP A 11 -2.90 -7.29 -1.20
N ARG A 12 -2.93 -7.88 -2.41
CA ARG A 12 -2.98 -7.14 -3.68
C ARG A 12 -4.28 -6.33 -3.80
N ALA A 13 -5.41 -6.91 -3.43
CA ALA A 13 -6.69 -6.22 -3.44
C ALA A 13 -6.69 -5.02 -2.47
N LEU A 14 -6.16 -5.20 -1.26
CA LEU A 14 -6.10 -4.13 -0.25
C LEU A 14 -5.12 -3.01 -0.63
N LEU A 15 -4.05 -3.31 -1.35
CA LEU A 15 -3.18 -2.30 -1.96
C LEU A 15 -3.97 -1.44 -2.96
N TRP A 16 -4.71 -2.07 -3.87
CA TRP A 16 -5.53 -1.36 -4.86
C TRP A 16 -6.68 -0.57 -4.22
N VAL A 17 -7.30 -1.10 -3.17
CA VAL A 17 -8.28 -0.36 -2.37
C VAL A 17 -7.64 0.89 -1.76
N GLY A 18 -6.43 0.78 -1.20
CA GLY A 18 -5.69 1.94 -0.68
C GLY A 18 -5.43 3.00 -1.75
N ALA A 19 -4.98 2.59 -2.93
CA ALA A 19 -4.76 3.48 -4.08
C ALA A 19 -6.07 4.14 -4.56
N ALA A 20 -7.14 3.37 -4.69
CA ALA A 20 -8.45 3.88 -5.08
C ALA A 20 -9.01 4.88 -4.07
N LEU A 21 -8.87 4.61 -2.77
CA LEU A 21 -9.28 5.53 -1.71
C LEU A 21 -8.55 6.87 -1.80
N MET A 22 -7.24 6.87 -2.09
CA MET A 22 -6.49 8.12 -2.26
C MET A 22 -6.99 8.92 -3.47
N ILE A 23 -7.29 8.27 -4.60
CA ILE A 23 -7.82 8.94 -5.79
C ILE A 23 -9.21 9.54 -5.49
N VAL A 24 -10.10 8.75 -4.90
CA VAL A 24 -11.45 9.19 -4.52
C VAL A 24 -11.39 10.36 -3.53
N ALA A 25 -10.48 10.29 -2.56
CA ALA A 25 -10.28 11.36 -1.60
C ALA A 25 -9.87 12.69 -2.25
N VAL A 26 -8.92 12.66 -3.20
CA VAL A 26 -8.49 13.85 -3.94
C VAL A 26 -9.65 14.46 -4.71
N VAL A 27 -10.42 13.64 -5.44
CA VAL A 27 -11.59 14.10 -6.18
C VAL A 27 -12.62 14.73 -5.23
N MET A 28 -12.90 14.08 -4.10
CA MET A 28 -13.85 14.58 -3.11
C MET A 28 -13.44 15.95 -2.54
N VAL A 29 -12.16 16.15 -2.22
CA VAL A 29 -11.65 17.43 -1.71
C VAL A 29 -11.75 18.54 -2.77
N ILE A 30 -11.42 18.22 -4.03
CA ILE A 30 -11.54 19.19 -5.13
C ILE A 30 -12.99 19.62 -5.31
N VAL A 31 -13.93 18.66 -5.33
CA VAL A 31 -15.37 18.95 -5.45
C VAL A 31 -15.87 19.78 -4.27
N ALA A 32 -15.48 19.41 -3.04
CA ALA A 32 -15.83 20.15 -1.84
C ALA A 32 -15.34 21.61 -1.89
N TYR A 33 -14.12 21.84 -2.37
CA TYR A 33 -13.58 23.19 -2.57
C TYR A 33 -14.46 24.02 -3.51
N PHE A 34 -14.82 23.48 -4.68
CA PHE A 34 -15.66 24.22 -5.64
C PHE A 34 -17.05 24.53 -5.09
N ILE A 35 -17.68 23.59 -4.37
CA ILE A 35 -18.98 23.83 -3.71
C ILE A 35 -18.86 24.97 -2.70
N GLY A 36 -17.89 24.89 -1.78
CA GLY A 36 -17.70 25.90 -0.75
C GLY A 36 -17.32 27.28 -1.32
N HIS A 37 -16.55 27.30 -2.42
CA HIS A 37 -16.14 28.54 -3.09
C HIS A 37 -17.29 29.21 -3.87
N SER A 38 -18.22 28.42 -4.41
CA SER A 38 -19.34 28.92 -5.24
C SER A 38 -20.51 29.53 -4.45
N THR A 39 -20.43 29.56 -3.11
CA THR A 39 -21.55 29.94 -2.25
C THR A 39 -21.15 30.95 -1.17
N THR A 40 -22.09 31.84 -0.82
CA THR A 40 -21.98 32.75 0.33
C THR A 40 -22.77 32.26 1.54
N ASN A 41 -23.52 31.15 1.38
CA ASN A 41 -24.31 30.59 2.47
C ASN A 41 -23.37 29.87 3.48
N PRO A 42 -23.33 30.31 4.75
CA PRO A 42 -22.44 29.72 5.75
C PRO A 42 -22.75 28.26 6.07
N LEU A 43 -24.01 27.82 5.92
CA LEU A 43 -24.37 26.41 6.13
C LEU A 43 -23.73 25.52 5.05
N GLN A 44 -23.87 25.91 3.79
CA GLN A 44 -23.32 25.15 2.67
C GLN A 44 -21.79 25.16 2.67
N GLN A 45 -21.15 26.25 3.10
CA GLN A 45 -19.69 26.28 3.31
C GLN A 45 -19.25 25.29 4.41
N ARG A 46 -19.99 25.18 5.52
CA ARG A 46 -19.68 24.21 6.58
C ARG A 46 -19.82 22.77 6.11
N ASP A 47 -20.87 22.47 5.35
CA ASP A 47 -21.06 21.13 4.77
C ASP A 47 -19.93 20.77 3.78
N ALA A 48 -19.48 21.75 3.00
CA ALA A 48 -18.31 21.59 2.13
C ALA A 48 -17.03 21.32 2.94
N ILE A 49 -16.81 22.01 4.06
CA ILE A 49 -15.67 21.75 4.96
C ILE A 49 -15.75 20.33 5.54
N VAL A 50 -16.91 19.90 6.04
CA VAL A 50 -17.09 18.53 6.56
C VAL A 50 -16.78 17.50 5.48
N SER A 51 -17.26 17.73 4.25
CA SER A 51 -16.97 16.86 3.10
C SER A 51 -15.48 16.80 2.78
N ALA A 52 -14.77 17.92 2.84
CA ALA A 52 -13.32 17.97 2.66
C ALA A 52 -12.56 17.20 3.76
N LEU A 53 -13.03 17.26 5.02
CA LEU A 53 -12.46 16.50 6.13
C LEU A 53 -12.67 14.99 5.99
N ILE A 54 -13.83 14.57 5.49
CA ILE A 54 -14.08 13.16 5.14
C ILE A 54 -13.11 12.73 4.04
N GLY A 55 -12.96 13.53 2.99
CA GLY A 55 -11.97 13.31 1.93
C GLY A 55 -10.55 13.15 2.48
N LEU A 56 -10.10 14.07 3.35
CA LEU A 56 -8.80 13.99 4.00
C LEU A 56 -8.64 12.69 4.81
N THR A 57 -9.66 12.29 5.55
CA THR A 57 -9.64 11.05 6.34
C THR A 57 -9.50 9.82 5.44
N LEU A 58 -10.23 9.79 4.32
CA LEU A 58 -10.11 8.73 3.31
C LEU A 58 -8.71 8.70 2.69
N ALA A 59 -8.09 9.86 2.43
CA ALA A 59 -6.73 9.94 1.94
C ALA A 59 -5.74 9.32 2.92
N VAL A 60 -5.85 9.63 4.21
CA VAL A 60 -4.98 9.08 5.26
C VAL A 60 -5.13 7.57 5.38
N VAL A 61 -6.37 7.06 5.41
CA VAL A 61 -6.65 5.61 5.46
C VAL A 61 -6.13 4.91 4.20
N GLY A 62 -6.38 5.49 3.02
CA GLY A 62 -5.89 4.98 1.75
C GLY A 62 -4.37 4.90 1.69
N ALA A 63 -3.69 5.96 2.12
CA ALA A 63 -2.24 6.02 2.21
C ALA A 63 -1.69 4.96 3.19
N ALA A 64 -2.29 4.81 4.38
CA ALA A 64 -1.87 3.81 5.35
C ALA A 64 -1.98 2.38 4.81
N LEU A 65 -3.08 2.05 4.13
CA LEU A 65 -3.25 0.76 3.46
C LEU A 65 -2.20 0.58 2.36
N PHE A 66 -2.07 1.55 1.46
CA PHE A 66 -1.14 1.49 0.35
C PHE A 66 0.30 1.27 0.80
N VAL A 67 0.77 2.06 1.78
CA VAL A 67 2.13 1.94 2.33
C VAL A 67 2.33 0.58 2.99
N ARG A 68 1.39 0.14 3.85
CA ARG A 68 1.47 -1.16 4.54
C ARG A 68 1.64 -2.32 3.56
N TYR A 69 0.80 -2.39 2.52
CA TYR A 69 0.84 -3.50 1.57
C TYR A 69 2.00 -3.39 0.58
N SER A 70 2.41 -2.18 0.22
CA SER A 70 3.61 -1.96 -0.61
C SER A 70 4.88 -2.43 0.11
N LEU A 71 5.03 -2.08 1.39
CA LEU A 71 6.15 -2.54 2.21
C LEU A 71 6.12 -4.05 2.40
N ALA A 72 4.96 -4.63 2.70
CA ALA A 72 4.84 -6.08 2.86
C ALA A 72 5.28 -6.83 1.59
N GLN A 73 4.88 -6.36 0.41
CA GLN A 73 5.29 -6.95 -0.86
C GLN A 73 6.79 -6.80 -1.10
N PHE A 74 7.34 -5.61 -0.84
CA PHE A 74 8.77 -5.33 -0.99
C PHE A 74 9.62 -6.20 -0.05
N LEU A 75 9.25 -6.28 1.23
CA LEU A 75 9.96 -7.08 2.23
C LEU A 75 9.88 -8.57 1.93
N ARG A 76 8.74 -9.08 1.45
CA ARG A 76 8.63 -10.48 1.01
C ARG A 76 9.58 -10.79 -0.14
N PHE A 77 9.63 -9.91 -1.15
CA PHE A 77 10.58 -10.05 -2.24
C PHE A 77 12.03 -10.03 -1.73
N TRP A 78 12.34 -9.09 -0.86
CA TRP A 78 13.69 -8.93 -0.31
C TRP A 78 14.13 -10.13 0.53
N MET A 79 13.26 -10.65 1.38
CA MET A 79 13.53 -11.84 2.19
C MET A 79 13.76 -13.07 1.30
N ALA A 80 12.94 -13.27 0.26
CA ALA A 80 13.13 -14.38 -0.67
C ALA A 80 14.51 -14.32 -1.36
N ARG A 81 14.93 -13.11 -1.75
CA ARG A 81 16.26 -12.89 -2.32
C ARG A 81 17.38 -13.17 -1.32
N LEU A 82 17.30 -12.63 -0.10
CA LEU A 82 18.30 -12.87 0.95
C LEU A 82 18.45 -14.36 1.26
N SER A 83 17.34 -15.10 1.33
CA SER A 83 17.37 -16.55 1.54
C SER A 83 18.07 -17.27 0.38
N PHE A 84 17.80 -16.89 -0.87
CA PHE A 84 18.48 -17.45 -2.04
C PHE A 84 19.99 -17.17 -2.04
N ASP A 85 20.38 -15.92 -1.76
CA ASP A 85 21.78 -15.52 -1.70
C ASP A 85 22.52 -16.29 -0.58
N SER A 86 21.87 -16.49 0.58
CA SER A 86 22.43 -17.27 1.69
C SER A 86 22.61 -18.74 1.35
N ALA A 87 21.62 -19.38 0.71
CA ALA A 87 21.71 -20.78 0.30
C ALA A 87 22.85 -21.00 -0.71
N THR A 88 22.96 -20.11 -1.69
CA THR A 88 24.03 -20.17 -2.71
C THR A 88 25.43 -19.99 -2.08
N ALA A 89 25.56 -19.11 -1.08
CA ALA A 89 26.82 -18.94 -0.38
C ALA A 89 27.21 -20.19 0.42
N THR A 90 26.24 -20.83 1.08
CA THR A 90 26.47 -22.10 1.79
C THR A 90 26.84 -23.23 0.84
N ASP A 91 26.15 -23.39 -0.29
CA ASP A 91 26.44 -24.44 -1.28
C ASP A 91 27.88 -24.32 -1.81
N ARG A 92 28.32 -23.11 -2.18
CA ARG A 92 29.70 -22.87 -2.63
C ARG A 92 30.73 -23.21 -1.56
N LEU A 93 30.41 -22.98 -0.29
CA LEU A 93 31.30 -23.27 0.83
C LEU A 93 31.39 -24.78 1.07
N VAL A 94 30.27 -25.50 0.97
CA VAL A 94 30.22 -26.97 1.05
C VAL A 94 31.01 -27.61 -0.10
N ASP A 95 30.86 -27.11 -1.32
CA ASP A 95 31.61 -27.61 -2.48
C ASP A 95 33.12 -27.38 -2.33
N ALA A 96 33.54 -26.19 -1.87
CA ALA A 96 34.95 -25.90 -1.59
C ALA A 96 35.54 -26.79 -0.48
N LEU A 97 34.74 -27.21 0.50
CA LEU A 97 35.17 -28.16 1.52
C LEU A 97 35.32 -29.58 0.95
N ARG A 98 34.40 -29.99 0.06
CA ARG A 98 34.47 -31.30 -0.61
C ARG A 98 35.67 -31.43 -1.55
N GLU A 99 36.06 -30.36 -2.23
CA GLU A 99 37.23 -30.37 -3.13
C GLU A 99 38.57 -30.43 -2.38
N ARG A 100 38.56 -30.14 -1.07
CA ARG A 100 39.76 -30.14 -0.22
C ARG A 100 40.08 -31.50 0.39
N ASP A 101 39.08 -32.36 0.57
CA ASP A 101 39.19 -33.71 1.12
C ASP A 101 39.44 -34.76 0.01
#